data_AF-A0A7S1Q439-F1
#
_entry.id   AF-A0A7S1Q439-F1
#
_cell.length_a   1.000
_cell.length_b   1.000
_cell.length_c   1.000
_cell.angle_alpha   90.00
_cell.angle_beta   90.00
_cell.angle_gamma   90.00
#
_symmetry.space_group_name_H-M   'P 1'
#
loop_
_entity.id
_entity.type
_entity.pdbx_description
1 polymer ?
#
loop_
_entity_poly.entity_id
_entity_poly.type
_entity_poly.pdbx_seq_one_letter_code
_entity_poly.pdbx_strand_id
1 'polypeptide(L)'
;DGHCGNFNGDPLDDTEELVERRSGTPVPVEASLFPSPQAAASVPTRQLKLQDCKPEVLAKARRLCQEKDTAAKPDMLEACMFDVCFAGEQYATEDAVADHESRGP
;
A
#
# COMPACT_ATOMS: atom_id res chain seq x y z
N ASP A 1 -12.34 -8.90 -3.46
CA ASP A 1 -13.14 -7.84 -2.83
C ASP A 1 -12.20 -6.69 -2.52
N GLY A 2 -12.31 -5.60 -3.27
CA GLY A 2 -11.41 -4.45 -3.16
C GLY A 2 -12.02 -3.42 -2.22
N HIS A 3 -11.25 -2.96 -1.23
CA HIS A 3 -11.71 -1.93 -0.28
C HIS A 3 -11.34 -0.51 -0.73
N CYS A 4 -10.49 -0.38 -1.75
CA CYS A 4 -10.21 0.89 -2.42
C CYS A 4 -11.34 1.14 -3.43
N GLY A 5 -12.07 2.24 -3.26
CA GLY A 5 -13.15 2.58 -4.19
C GLY A 5 -14.51 1.98 -3.82
N ASN A 6 -15.58 2.51 -4.39
CA ASN A 6 -16.82 1.76 -4.61
C ASN A 6 -17.25 1.86 -6.09
N PHE A 7 -18.20 1.03 -6.53
CA PHE A 7 -18.52 0.89 -7.97
C PHE A 7 -19.44 1.98 -8.55
N ASN A 8 -19.72 3.07 -7.81
CA ASN A 8 -20.61 4.14 -8.28
C ASN A 8 -19.91 5.24 -9.10
N GLY A 9 -18.57 5.25 -9.12
CA GLY A 9 -17.79 6.26 -9.84
C GLY A 9 -17.76 7.64 -9.18
N ASP A 10 -18.11 7.75 -7.89
CA ASP A 10 -18.04 8.98 -7.11
C ASP A 10 -16.75 9.03 -6.25
N PRO A 11 -15.73 9.78 -6.66
CA PRO A 11 -14.48 9.85 -5.90
C PRO A 11 -14.64 10.53 -4.53
N LEU A 12 -15.74 11.25 -4.29
CA LEU A 12 -15.97 11.93 -3.01
C LEU A 12 -16.31 10.96 -1.88
N ASP A 13 -16.79 9.76 -2.19
CA ASP A 13 -17.08 8.73 -1.20
C ASP A 13 -15.97 7.68 -1.01
N ASP A 14 -14.83 7.92 -1.66
CA ASP A 14 -13.61 7.09 -1.62
C ASP A 14 -12.52 7.65 -0.71
N THR A 15 -12.86 8.58 0.18
CA THR A 15 -11.93 9.03 1.22
C THR A 15 -11.68 7.91 2.24
N GLU A 16 -10.50 7.95 2.90
CA GLU A 16 -10.09 6.96 3.91
C GLU A 16 -11.19 6.73 4.96
N GLU A 17 -11.75 7.78 5.53
CA GLU A 17 -12.81 7.70 6.54
C GLU A 17 -14.06 6.97 6.02
N LEU A 18 -14.47 7.28 4.78
CA LEU A 18 -15.68 6.71 4.17
C LEU A 18 -15.44 5.26 3.73
N VAL A 19 -14.20 4.90 3.38
CA VAL A 19 -13.72 3.54 3.12
C VAL A 19 -13.69 2.73 4.41
N GLU A 20 -13.11 3.24 5.48
CA GLU A 20 -13.03 2.57 6.78
C GLU A 20 -14.42 2.24 7.31
N ARG A 21 -15.38 3.17 7.17
CA ARG A 21 -16.76 2.95 7.63
C ARG A 21 -17.48 1.79 6.95
N ARG A 22 -17.14 1.49 5.68
CA ARG A 22 -17.70 0.35 4.95
C ARG A 22 -16.82 -0.90 5.05
N SER A 23 -15.54 -0.71 5.33
CA SER A 23 -14.56 -1.79 5.52
C SER A 23 -14.83 -2.53 6.83
N GLY A 24 -14.74 -3.86 6.82
CA GLY A 24 -14.85 -4.68 8.03
C GLY A 24 -16.25 -5.18 8.38
N THR A 25 -17.28 -4.95 7.55
CA THR A 25 -18.51 -5.77 7.64
C THR A 25 -18.22 -7.15 7.06
N PRO A 26 -18.20 -8.23 7.87
CA PRO A 26 -17.92 -9.55 7.35
C PRO A 26 -19.03 -10.01 6.41
N VAL A 27 -18.66 -10.65 5.30
CA VAL A 27 -19.61 -11.34 4.44
C VAL A 27 -20.24 -12.48 5.25
N PRO A 28 -21.59 -12.60 5.32
CA PRO A 28 -22.25 -13.73 5.96
C PRO A 28 -21.73 -15.05 5.40
N VAL A 29 -21.60 -16.08 6.24
CA VAL A 29 -21.01 -17.38 5.84
C VAL A 29 -21.78 -18.00 4.68
N GLU A 30 -23.09 -17.79 4.64
CA GLU A 30 -24.04 -18.30 3.67
C GLU A 30 -23.93 -17.59 2.31
N ALA A 31 -23.41 -16.35 2.31
CA ALA A 31 -23.10 -15.56 1.13
C ALA A 31 -21.61 -15.66 0.73
N SER A 32 -20.79 -16.30 1.56
CA SER A 32 -19.37 -16.50 1.30
C SER A 32 -19.19 -17.55 0.20
N LEU A 33 -18.50 -17.15 -0.87
CA LEU A 33 -18.04 -18.08 -1.91
C LEU A 33 -16.79 -18.87 -1.47
N PHE A 34 -16.23 -18.57 -0.29
CA PHE A 34 -15.05 -19.24 0.24
C PHE A 34 -15.45 -20.45 1.09
N PRO A 35 -14.80 -21.62 0.92
CA PRO A 35 -15.13 -22.86 1.65
C PRO A 35 -14.96 -22.79 3.17
N SER A 36 -14.20 -21.81 3.66
CA SER A 36 -13.94 -21.59 5.08
C SER A 36 -14.18 -20.12 5.40
N PRO A 37 -14.84 -19.78 6.53
CA PRO A 37 -14.92 -18.41 7.00
C PRO A 37 -13.48 -17.90 7.22
N GLN A 38 -13.03 -17.00 6.34
CA GLN A 38 -11.83 -16.24 6.63
C GLN A 38 -12.22 -15.34 7.81
N ALA A 39 -11.49 -15.47 8.93
CA ALA A 39 -11.62 -14.50 10.00
C ALA A 39 -11.46 -13.12 9.36
N ALA A 40 -12.40 -12.20 9.64
CA ALA A 40 -12.30 -10.84 9.17
C ALA A 40 -10.88 -10.37 9.47
N ALA A 41 -10.08 -10.10 8.43
CA ALA A 41 -8.74 -9.61 8.62
C ALA A 41 -8.88 -8.35 9.45
N SER A 42 -8.41 -8.38 10.71
CA SER A 42 -8.34 -7.19 11.52
C SER A 42 -7.46 -6.22 10.75
N VAL A 43 -8.06 -5.16 10.20
CA VAL A 43 -7.33 -4.09 9.55
C VAL A 43 -6.28 -3.64 10.57
N PRO A 44 -4.98 -3.78 10.29
CA PRO A 44 -3.96 -3.28 11.18
C PRO A 44 -4.17 -1.77 11.29
N THR A 45 -4.66 -1.32 12.44
CA THR A 45 -4.90 0.12 12.72
C THR A 45 -3.59 0.90 12.86
N ARG A 46 -2.44 0.21 12.75
CA ARG A 46 -1.12 0.80 12.87
C ARG A 46 -0.60 1.16 11.48
N GLN A 47 -0.65 2.45 11.17
CA GLN A 47 0.16 3.08 10.13
C GLN A 47 1.63 2.78 10.41
N LEU A 48 2.27 1.94 9.59
CA LEU A 48 3.71 1.68 9.68
C LEU A 48 4.46 2.93 9.22
N LYS A 49 5.57 3.22 9.87
CA LYS A 49 6.47 4.33 9.52
C LYS A 49 7.85 3.77 9.21
N LEU A 50 8.66 4.46 8.41
CA LEU A 50 10.05 4.06 8.13
C LEU A 50 10.85 3.75 9.40
N GLN A 51 10.59 4.47 10.49
CA GLN A 51 11.21 4.26 11.80
C GLN A 51 10.85 2.92 12.47
N ASP A 52 9.79 2.24 12.04
CA ASP A 52 9.44 0.89 12.47
C ASP A 52 10.30 -0.18 11.77
N CYS A 53 11.06 0.20 10.74
CA CYS A 53 11.97 -0.67 10.03
C CYS A 53 13.27 -0.92 10.81
N LYS A 54 13.80 -2.15 10.74
CA LYS A 54 15.10 -2.48 11.33
C LYS A 54 16.18 -1.58 10.72
N PRO A 55 17.07 -0.96 11.52
CA PRO A 55 18.08 -0.02 11.01
C PRO A 55 18.96 -0.59 9.89
N GLU A 56 19.30 -1.88 10.00
CA GLU A 56 20.12 -2.58 9.02
C GLU A 56 19.40 -2.76 7.67
N VAL A 57 18.10 -3.05 7.72
CA VAL A 57 17.24 -3.15 6.53
C VAL A 57 17.03 -1.78 5.92
N LEU A 58 16.79 -0.75 6.74
CA LEU A 58 16.61 0.62 6.28
C LEU A 58 17.85 1.16 5.56
N ALA A 59 19.05 0.88 6.09
CA ALA A 59 20.30 1.26 5.45
C ALA A 59 20.48 0.55 4.10
N LYS A 60 20.12 -0.74 4.02
CA LYS A 60 20.14 -1.50 2.77
C LYS A 60 19.12 -0.98 1.77
N ALA A 61 17.91 -0.67 2.21
CA ALA A 61 16.82 -0.11 1.42
C ALA A 61 17.24 1.21 0.78
N ARG A 62 17.81 2.13 1.56
CA ARG A 62 18.32 3.40 1.06
C ARG A 62 19.34 3.20 -0.06
N ARG A 63 20.30 2.29 0.11
CA ARG A 63 21.31 2.01 -0.91
C ARG A 63 20.66 1.46 -2.19
N LEU A 64 19.81 0.43 -2.06
CA LEU A 64 19.16 -0.20 -3.21
C LEU A 64 18.32 0.82 -3.99
N CYS A 65 17.49 1.61 -3.30
CA CYS A 65 16.63 2.60 -3.94
C CYS A 65 17.41 3.74 -4.61
N GLN A 66 18.47 4.24 -3.96
CA GLN A 66 19.33 5.27 -4.55
C GLN A 66 20.11 4.78 -5.77
N GLU A 67 20.55 3.51 -5.78
CA GLU A 67 21.24 2.91 -6.93
C GLU A 67 20.30 2.70 -8.12
N LYS A 68 19.00 2.53 -7.87
CA LYS A 68 18.00 2.28 -8.90
C LYS A 68 17.56 3.54 -9.61
N ASP A 69 17.33 4.61 -8.86
CA ASP A 69 17.04 5.92 -9.41
C ASP A 69 17.84 7.00 -8.67
N THR A 70 18.95 7.41 -9.30
CA THR A 70 19.83 8.46 -8.77
C THR A 70 19.20 9.85 -8.85
N ALA A 71 18.11 10.00 -9.61
CA ALA A 71 17.37 11.25 -9.78
C ALA A 71 16.00 11.23 -9.08
N ALA A 72 15.71 10.19 -8.28
CA ALA A 72 14.46 10.06 -7.56
C ALA A 72 14.19 11.29 -6.70
N LYS A 73 12.94 11.79 -6.78
CA LYS A 73 12.45 12.79 -5.82
C LYS A 73 12.47 12.20 -4.41
N PRO A 74 12.62 13.02 -3.35
CA PRO A 74 12.65 12.54 -1.97
C PRO A 74 11.49 11.61 -1.61
N ASP A 75 10.27 11.95 -2.02
CA ASP A 75 9.05 11.18 -1.72
C ASP A 75 9.07 9.80 -2.40
N MET A 76 9.54 9.73 -3.64
CA MET A 76 9.69 8.46 -4.38
C MET A 76 10.78 7.58 -3.76
N LEU A 77 11.86 8.21 -3.31
CA LEU A 77 12.94 7.49 -2.62
C LEU A 77 12.45 6.92 -1.28
N GLU A 78 11.68 7.70 -0.52
CA GLU A 78 11.10 7.25 0.75
C GLU A 78 10.07 6.12 0.55
N ALA A 79 9.23 6.22 -0.48
CA ALA A 79 8.29 5.16 -0.86
C ALA A 79 9.02 3.86 -1.21
N CYS A 80 10.05 3.91 -2.05
CA CYS A 80 10.87 2.74 -2.35
C CYS A 80 11.52 2.15 -1.07
N MET A 81 12.02 3.00 -0.17
CA MET A 81 12.60 2.55 1.08
C MET A 81 11.58 1.85 1.98
N PHE A 82 10.34 2.36 2.01
CA PHE A 82 9.22 1.76 2.73
C PHE A 82 8.89 0.36 2.20
N ASP A 83 8.78 0.22 0.89
CA ASP A 83 8.46 -1.07 0.25
C ASP A 83 9.57 -2.11 0.51
N VAL A 84 10.84 -1.73 0.40
CA VAL A 84 11.94 -2.64 0.75
C VAL A 84 11.90 -3.03 2.23
N CYS A 85 11.55 -2.09 3.12
CA CYS A 85 11.50 -2.31 4.56
C CYS A 85 10.39 -3.29 4.98
N PHE A 86 9.21 -3.24 4.35
CA PHE A 86 8.03 -3.97 4.82
C PHE A 86 7.53 -5.03 3.86
N ALA A 87 7.92 -4.99 2.59
CA ALA A 87 7.52 -5.94 1.56
C ALA A 87 8.71 -6.73 0.97
N GLY A 88 9.93 -6.16 0.97
CA GLY A 88 11.18 -6.86 0.64
C GLY A 88 11.98 -6.24 -0.52
N GLU A 89 13.23 -6.67 -0.67
CA GLU A 89 14.22 -6.04 -1.57
C GLU A 89 13.83 -6.05 -3.05
N GLN A 90 13.04 -7.04 -3.48
CA GLN A 90 12.52 -7.10 -4.84
C GLN A 90 11.66 -5.89 -5.21
N TYR A 91 11.09 -5.18 -4.23
CA TYR A 91 10.30 -3.98 -4.48
C TYR A 91 11.15 -2.72 -4.69
N ALA A 92 12.48 -2.81 -4.58
CA ALA A 92 13.37 -1.74 -5.05
C ALA A 92 13.39 -1.60 -6.58
N THR A 93 12.88 -2.60 -7.32
CA THR A 93 12.88 -2.65 -8.79
C THR A 93 11.50 -2.55 -9.42
N GLU A 94 10.45 -2.62 -8.62
CA GLU A 94 9.09 -2.51 -9.13
C GLU A 94 8.73 -1.02 -9.17
N ASP A 95 8.48 -0.50 -10.37
CA ASP A 95 7.87 0.82 -10.50
C ASP A 95 6.43 0.71 -9.96
N ALA A 96 6.17 1.27 -8.78
CA ALA A 96 4.81 1.45 -8.31
C ALA A 96 4.08 2.35 -9.31
N VAL A 97 3.19 1.76 -10.11
CA VAL A 97 2.35 2.46 -11.10
C VAL A 97 1.25 3.22 -10.34
N ALA A 98 1.65 4.23 -9.58
CA ALA A 98 0.76 5.21 -8.99
C ALA A 98 1.25 6.58 -9.45
N ASP A 99 0.37 7.30 -10.16
CA ASP A 99 0.57 8.63 -10.75
C ASP A 99 1.43 8.72 -12.01
N HIS A 100 0.86 8.16 -13.09
CA HIS A 100 1.15 8.61 -14.45
C HIS A 100 0.24 9.79 -14.87
N GLU A 101 -0.06 10.73 -13.97
CA GLU A 101 -0.79 11.97 -14.29
C GLU A 101 0.14 13.18 -14.13
N SER A 102 0.98 13.42 -15.15
CA SER A 102 1.41 14.75 -15.61
C SER A 102 2.66 14.69 -16.48
N ARG A 103 2.64 13.84 -17.51
CA ARG A 103 3.49 14.04 -18.69
C ARG A 103 2.61 14.39 -19.90
N GLY A 104 2.01 15.57 -19.82
CA GLY A 104 1.51 16.33 -20.97
C GLY A 104 2.61 17.27 -21.48
N PRO A 105 2.51 17.70 -22.75
CA PRO A 105 3.63 17.91 -23.68
C PRO A 105 4.70 18.91 -23.26
#